data_AF-A0AB39HX30-F1
#
_entry.id   AF-A0AB39HX30-F1
#
_cell.length_a   1.000
_cell.length_b   1.000
_cell.length_c   1.000
_cell.angle_alpha   90.00
_cell.angle_beta   90.00
_cell.angle_gamma   90.00
#
_symmetry.space_group_name_H-M   'P 1'
#
loop_
_entity.id
_entity.type
_entity.pdbx_description
1 polymer ?
#
loop_
_entity_poly.entity_id
_entity_poly.type
_entity_poly.pdbx_seq_one_letter_code
_entity_poly.pdbx_strand_id
1 'polypeptide(L)'
;MNNPRYIGRFAPTPSGFLHFGSLVAALASWLDARAVGGQWLLRMEDIDPPREAPGAQAAILHTLESYGLEWDGEVVYQSQRHEAYAEVIERLFRQGLAYACTCSRKQLEGYNGIYPGLCRNAGHAQEDAAIRLRVPELTYHFTDRLQGYFEQHLGRDVGDFVIRRRDGLYAYQLAVVLDDAWQGVTDIVRGADLLDNTPRQLYLQELLGLSQPRYLHVPLITQPDGHKLGKSYRSAPLPPEQATPLLLRALRALGQPIEASMLQGTPAEVLTHAASRWNPDTLPQRRSVPEADL
;
A
#
# COMPACT_ATOMS: atom_id res chain seq x y z
N MET A 1 0.78 29.73 10.31
CA MET A 1 0.96 28.71 9.25
C MET A 1 0.81 27.36 9.93
N ASN A 2 -0.38 26.76 9.88
CA ASN A 2 -0.59 25.41 10.40
C ASN A 2 0.24 24.47 9.52
N ASN A 3 1.31 23.90 10.08
CA ASN A 3 1.95 22.76 9.45
C ASN A 3 0.85 21.69 9.27
N PRO A 4 0.58 21.17 8.06
CA PRO A 4 -0.46 20.17 7.90
C PRO A 4 -0.17 19.01 8.86
N ARG A 5 -1.18 18.65 9.66
CA ARG A 5 -1.07 17.59 10.67
C ARG A 5 -0.71 16.30 9.94
N TYR A 6 0.31 15.57 10.42
CA TYR A 6 0.71 14.29 9.86
C TYR A 6 -0.48 13.31 9.90
N ILE A 7 -0.82 12.70 8.77
CA ILE A 7 -1.80 11.62 8.65
C ILE A 7 -1.17 10.48 7.85
N GLY A 8 -0.91 9.36 8.53
CA GLY A 8 -0.48 8.11 7.94
C GLY A 8 -1.59 7.06 7.98
N ARG A 9 -1.37 5.91 7.33
CA ARG A 9 -2.31 4.80 7.37
C ARG A 9 -1.66 3.43 7.19
N PHE A 10 -2.30 2.42 7.74
CA PHE A 10 -2.11 1.03 7.33
C PHE A 10 -3.31 0.58 6.49
N ALA A 11 -3.04 -0.03 5.34
CA ALA A 11 -4.05 -0.39 4.35
C ALA A 11 -3.94 -1.86 3.92
N PRO A 12 -4.34 -2.83 4.78
CA PRO A 12 -4.21 -4.25 4.47
C PRO A 12 -5.30 -4.76 3.52
N THR A 13 -4.91 -5.58 2.55
CA THR A 13 -5.86 -6.40 1.76
C THR A 13 -6.20 -7.69 2.53
N PRO A 14 -7.50 -8.01 2.78
CA PRO A 14 -7.93 -9.18 3.55
C PRO A 14 -7.91 -10.49 2.75
N SER A 15 -6.91 -10.68 1.88
CA SER A 15 -6.71 -11.93 1.13
C SER A 15 -6.08 -13.06 1.96
N GLY A 16 -5.93 -12.84 3.26
CA GLY A 16 -5.28 -13.71 4.24
C GLY A 16 -5.04 -12.92 5.53
N PHE A 17 -4.57 -13.60 6.58
CA PHE A 17 -4.27 -12.96 7.86
C PHE A 17 -3.00 -12.10 7.79
N LEU A 18 -2.79 -11.25 8.80
CA LEU A 18 -1.50 -10.59 8.96
C LEU A 18 -0.40 -11.64 9.15
N HIS A 19 0.71 -11.41 8.48
CA HIS A 19 1.94 -12.15 8.66
C HIS A 19 3.03 -11.19 9.12
N PHE A 20 4.22 -11.70 9.43
CA PHE A 20 5.29 -10.88 9.99
C PHE A 20 5.70 -9.70 9.09
N GLY A 21 5.75 -9.89 7.76
CA GLY A 21 5.98 -8.79 6.82
C GLY A 21 4.90 -7.68 6.88
N SER A 22 3.63 -8.04 7.04
CA SER A 22 2.56 -7.05 7.24
C SER A 22 2.67 -6.35 8.59
N LEU A 23 3.09 -7.06 9.64
CA LEU A 23 3.37 -6.46 10.95
C LEU A 23 4.49 -5.42 10.87
N VAL A 24 5.57 -5.70 10.13
CA VAL A 24 6.66 -4.75 9.92
C VAL A 24 6.16 -3.46 9.24
N ALA A 25 5.32 -3.59 8.21
CA ALA A 25 4.72 -2.42 7.56
C ALA A 25 3.74 -1.65 8.46
N ALA A 26 2.90 -2.36 9.22
CA ALA A 26 1.97 -1.76 10.19
C ALA A 26 2.74 -1.01 11.28
N LEU A 27 3.74 -1.65 11.89
CA LEU A 27 4.58 -1.07 12.93
C LEU A 27 5.33 0.18 12.44
N ALA A 28 5.99 0.10 11.28
CA ALA A 28 6.73 1.25 10.74
C ALA A 28 5.80 2.44 10.47
N SER A 29 4.64 2.20 9.84
CA SER A 29 3.68 3.27 9.57
C SER A 29 3.07 3.87 10.84
N TRP A 30 2.85 3.05 11.87
CA TRP A 30 2.36 3.48 13.18
C TRP A 30 3.42 4.33 13.90
N LEU A 31 4.66 3.85 14.00
CA LEU A 31 5.76 4.57 14.65
C LEU A 31 6.02 5.91 13.98
N ASP A 32 6.03 5.96 12.66
CA ASP A 32 6.25 7.19 11.90
C ASP A 32 5.18 8.24 12.18
N ALA A 33 3.92 7.82 12.35
CA ALA A 33 2.83 8.69 12.75
C ALA A 33 2.94 9.14 14.21
N ARG A 34 3.13 8.19 15.14
CA ARG A 34 3.10 8.46 16.58
C ARG A 34 4.30 9.27 17.06
N ALA A 35 5.47 9.09 16.45
CA ALA A 35 6.69 9.84 16.78
C ALA A 35 6.53 11.36 16.62
N VAL A 36 5.60 11.80 15.76
CA VAL A 36 5.31 13.23 15.53
C VAL A 36 3.92 13.66 16.05
N GLY A 37 3.25 12.82 16.83
CA GLY A 37 1.89 13.10 17.33
C GLY A 37 0.83 13.15 16.21
N GLY A 38 1.10 12.49 15.09
CA GLY A 38 0.21 12.39 13.93
C GLY A 38 -0.93 11.39 14.13
N GLN A 39 -1.79 11.31 13.12
CA GLN A 39 -2.85 10.31 13.05
C GLN A 39 -2.38 9.07 12.27
N TRP A 40 -2.82 7.89 12.71
CA TRP A 40 -2.61 6.63 12.01
C TRP A 40 -3.97 5.96 11.76
N LEU A 41 -4.38 5.96 10.49
CA LEU A 41 -5.68 5.45 10.06
C LEU A 41 -5.59 3.97 9.67
N LEU A 42 -6.72 3.27 9.72
CA LEU A 42 -6.85 1.91 9.19
C LEU A 42 -7.86 1.88 8.04
N ARG A 43 -7.44 1.31 6.91
CA ARG A 43 -8.31 1.09 5.74
C ARG A 43 -8.23 -0.36 5.27
N MET A 44 -9.34 -1.09 5.32
CA MET A 44 -9.45 -2.42 4.75
C MET A 44 -9.56 -2.32 3.22
N GLU A 45 -8.58 -2.87 2.49
CA GLU A 45 -8.57 -2.89 1.02
C GLU A 45 -9.32 -4.12 0.48
N ASP A 46 -10.60 -4.24 0.82
CA ASP A 46 -11.55 -5.30 0.46
C ASP A 46 -12.23 -5.06 -0.91
N ILE A 47 -11.40 -4.77 -1.92
CA ILE A 47 -11.83 -4.36 -3.26
C ILE A 47 -11.90 -5.51 -4.28
N ASP A 48 -11.47 -6.71 -3.90
CA ASP A 48 -11.50 -7.92 -4.73
C ASP A 48 -12.14 -9.08 -3.92
N PRO A 49 -13.48 -9.08 -3.73
CA PRO A 49 -14.18 -10.06 -2.90
C PRO A 49 -13.86 -11.53 -3.22
N PRO A 50 -13.68 -11.94 -4.50
CA PRO A 50 -13.26 -13.30 -4.83
C PRO A 50 -11.91 -13.74 -4.24
N ARG A 51 -11.04 -12.79 -3.85
CA ARG A 51 -9.73 -13.05 -3.24
C ARG A 51 -9.74 -12.92 -1.73
N GLU A 52 -10.84 -12.49 -1.12
CA GLU A 52 -10.92 -12.31 0.32
C GLU A 52 -10.99 -13.65 1.04
N ALA A 53 -10.24 -13.76 2.14
CA ALA A 53 -10.25 -14.94 2.99
C ALA A 53 -11.33 -14.80 4.06
N PRO A 54 -12.23 -15.79 4.24
CA PRO A 54 -13.25 -15.75 5.30
C PRO A 54 -12.64 -15.47 6.68
N GLY A 55 -13.21 -14.52 7.40
CA GLY A 55 -12.74 -14.12 8.73
C GLY A 55 -11.44 -13.30 8.76
N ALA A 56 -10.80 -13.04 7.61
CA ALA A 56 -9.52 -12.32 7.59
C ALA A 56 -9.64 -10.87 8.06
N GLN A 57 -10.71 -10.16 7.70
CA GLN A 57 -10.94 -8.79 8.17
C GLN A 57 -10.96 -8.71 9.70
N ALA A 58 -11.79 -9.56 10.35
CA ALA A 58 -11.89 -9.62 11.81
C ALA A 58 -10.56 -10.03 12.47
N ALA A 59 -9.86 -11.03 11.90
CA ALA A 59 -8.57 -11.45 12.40
C ALA A 59 -7.49 -10.35 12.29
N ILE A 60 -7.48 -9.58 11.19
CA ILE A 60 -6.58 -8.43 11.02
C ILE A 60 -6.81 -7.40 12.13
N LEU A 61 -8.06 -7.02 12.37
CA LEU A 61 -8.42 -6.06 13.44
C LEU A 61 -7.97 -6.58 14.81
N HIS A 62 -8.35 -7.82 15.13
CA HIS A 62 -8.00 -8.44 16.41
C HIS A 62 -6.48 -8.56 16.62
N THR A 63 -5.71 -8.86 15.57
CA THR A 63 -4.25 -8.87 15.66
C THR A 63 -3.70 -7.47 15.95
N LEU A 64 -4.16 -6.43 15.25
CA LEU A 64 -3.69 -5.05 15.50
C LEU A 64 -3.98 -4.60 16.94
N GLU A 65 -5.19 -4.85 17.42
CA GLU A 65 -5.61 -4.57 18.80
C GLU A 65 -4.75 -5.33 19.82
N SER A 66 -4.56 -6.64 19.62
CA SER A 66 -3.77 -7.49 20.52
C SER A 66 -2.29 -7.08 20.57
N TYR A 67 -1.79 -6.41 19.51
CA TYR A 67 -0.43 -5.93 19.41
C TYR A 67 -0.31 -4.47 19.87
N GLY A 68 -1.39 -3.82 20.31
CA GLY A 68 -1.41 -2.42 20.76
C GLY A 68 -1.30 -1.38 19.64
N LEU A 69 -1.44 -1.79 18.37
CA LEU A 69 -1.39 -0.91 17.21
C LEU A 69 -2.76 -0.24 17.00
N GLU A 70 -3.09 0.69 17.88
CA GLU A 70 -4.37 1.41 17.86
C GLU A 70 -4.42 2.45 16.75
N TRP A 71 -5.49 2.44 15.95
CA TRP A 71 -5.78 3.41 14.89
C TRP A 71 -6.71 4.52 15.36
N ASP A 72 -6.64 5.66 14.67
CA ASP A 72 -7.47 6.82 14.94
C ASP A 72 -8.71 6.83 14.04
N GLY A 73 -9.87 7.08 14.65
CA GLY A 73 -11.14 7.14 13.95
C GLY A 73 -11.69 5.77 13.54
N GLU A 74 -12.65 5.78 12.63
CA GLU A 74 -13.31 4.57 12.14
C GLU A 74 -12.48 3.84 11.08
N VAL A 75 -12.63 2.51 11.01
CA VAL A 75 -12.06 1.71 9.93
C VAL A 75 -12.81 2.02 8.64
N VAL A 76 -12.06 2.30 7.57
CA VAL A 76 -12.62 2.50 6.23
C VAL A 76 -12.58 1.19 5.44
N TYR A 77 -13.64 0.89 4.69
CA TYR A 77 -13.72 -0.29 3.81
C TYR A 77 -13.84 0.15 2.35
N GLN A 78 -12.97 -0.35 1.48
CA GLN A 78 -13.00 -0.02 0.05
C GLN A 78 -14.24 -0.58 -0.67
N SER A 79 -14.81 -1.67 -0.15
CA SER A 79 -16.09 -2.23 -0.62
C SER A 79 -17.26 -1.23 -0.52
N GLN A 80 -17.15 -0.22 0.34
CA GLN A 80 -18.16 0.83 0.56
C GLN A 80 -17.89 2.11 -0.24
N ARG A 81 -16.85 2.13 -1.09
CA ARG A 81 -16.34 3.33 -1.77
C ARG A 81 -16.54 3.31 -3.29
N HIS A 82 -17.23 2.28 -3.81
CA HIS A 82 -17.39 2.04 -5.24
C HIS A 82 -18.01 3.20 -6.02
N GLU A 83 -18.94 3.95 -5.43
CA GLU A 83 -19.55 5.12 -6.08
C GLU A 83 -18.53 6.22 -6.38
N ALA A 84 -17.64 6.52 -5.42
CA ALA A 84 -16.58 7.51 -5.60
C ALA A 84 -15.59 7.09 -6.71
N TYR A 85 -15.31 5.79 -6.85
CA TYR A 85 -14.45 5.28 -7.91
C TYR A 85 -15.13 5.38 -9.28
N ALA A 86 -16.42 5.04 -9.35
CA ALA A 86 -17.21 5.12 -10.57
C ALA A 86 -17.27 6.55 -11.11
N GLU A 87 -17.55 7.54 -10.24
CA GLU A 87 -17.63 8.95 -10.61
C GLU A 87 -16.32 9.44 -11.26
N VAL A 88 -15.18 9.07 -10.68
CA VAL A 88 -13.87 9.46 -11.21
C VAL A 88 -13.58 8.78 -12.55
N ILE A 89 -13.91 7.50 -12.71
CA ILE A 89 -13.76 6.81 -14.00
C ILE A 89 -14.61 7.50 -15.07
N GLU A 90 -15.87 7.83 -14.80
CA GLU A 90 -16.75 8.51 -15.74
C GLU A 90 -16.24 9.91 -16.10
N ARG A 91 -15.67 10.64 -15.14
CA ARG A 91 -15.01 11.92 -15.40
C ARG A 91 -13.81 11.76 -16.34
N LEU A 92 -12.90 10.85 -16.04
CA LEU A 92 -11.71 10.58 -16.85
C LEU A 92 -12.08 10.10 -18.26
N PHE A 93 -13.10 9.26 -18.38
CA PHE A 93 -13.59 8.76 -19.67
C PHE A 93 -14.17 9.90 -20.52
N ARG A 94 -15.02 10.77 -19.96
CA ARG A 94 -15.57 11.94 -20.66
C ARG A 94 -14.51 12.95 -21.09
N GLN A 95 -13.45 13.10 -20.31
CA GLN A 95 -12.31 13.97 -20.65
C GLN A 95 -11.37 13.34 -21.69
N GLY A 96 -11.64 12.11 -22.14
CA GLY A 96 -10.77 11.39 -23.07
C GLY A 96 -9.46 10.92 -22.43
N LEU A 97 -9.31 11.00 -21.11
CA LEU A 97 -8.14 10.59 -20.33
C LEU A 97 -8.15 9.09 -19.99
N ALA A 98 -9.31 8.45 -20.10
CA ALA A 98 -9.46 7.00 -20.03
C ALA A 98 -10.21 6.48 -21.26
N TYR A 99 -10.07 5.18 -21.56
CA TYR A 99 -10.74 4.54 -22.69
C TYR A 99 -11.02 3.05 -22.43
N ALA A 100 -11.98 2.51 -23.17
CA ALA A 100 -12.38 1.11 -23.09
C ALA A 100 -11.43 0.22 -23.90
N CYS A 101 -10.99 -0.88 -23.29
CA CYS A 101 -10.11 -1.88 -23.84
C CYS A 101 -10.77 -3.25 -23.84
N THR A 102 -10.95 -3.81 -25.03
CA THR A 102 -11.57 -5.13 -25.27
C THR A 102 -10.54 -6.24 -25.47
N CYS A 103 -9.23 -5.92 -25.45
CA CYS A 103 -8.16 -6.89 -25.61
C CYS A 103 -8.28 -8.05 -24.61
N SER A 104 -8.21 -9.28 -25.12
CA SER A 104 -8.09 -10.50 -24.34
C SER A 104 -6.69 -10.67 -23.76
N ARG A 105 -6.54 -11.49 -22.71
CA ARG A 105 -5.22 -11.85 -22.16
C ARG A 105 -4.29 -12.43 -23.23
N LYS A 106 -4.80 -13.30 -24.10
CA LYS A 106 -4.06 -13.90 -25.22
C LYS A 106 -3.48 -12.86 -26.18
N GLN A 107 -4.24 -11.80 -26.49
CA GLN A 107 -3.72 -10.70 -27.32
C GLN A 107 -2.60 -9.91 -26.64
N LEU A 108 -2.51 -9.96 -25.30
CA LEU A 108 -1.56 -9.18 -24.51
C LEU A 108 -0.33 -9.97 -24.05
N GLU A 109 -0.31 -11.30 -24.20
CA GLU A 109 0.78 -12.18 -23.76
C GLU A 109 2.15 -11.76 -24.30
N GLY A 110 2.23 -11.27 -25.53
CA GLY A 110 3.50 -10.88 -26.18
C GLY A 110 4.11 -9.56 -25.71
N TYR A 111 3.46 -8.80 -24.82
CA TYR A 111 3.89 -7.44 -24.45
C TYR A 111 4.46 -7.34 -23.03
N ASN A 112 4.81 -8.48 -22.41
CA ASN A 112 5.49 -8.52 -21.11
C ASN A 112 4.82 -7.67 -20.00
N GLY A 113 3.48 -7.60 -20.02
CA GLY A 113 2.69 -6.84 -19.04
C GLY A 113 2.50 -5.36 -19.36
N ILE A 114 3.21 -4.80 -20.34
CA ILE A 114 3.11 -3.39 -20.75
C ILE A 114 2.08 -3.27 -21.86
N TYR A 115 1.01 -2.51 -21.66
CA TYR A 115 -0.06 -2.43 -22.67
C TYR A 115 0.40 -1.59 -23.88
N PRO A 116 0.32 -2.12 -25.11
CA PRO A 116 0.85 -1.45 -26.32
C PRO A 116 -0.10 -0.41 -26.94
N GLY A 117 -1.22 -0.08 -26.30
CA GLY A 117 -2.12 0.98 -26.79
C GLY A 117 -3.11 0.59 -27.89
N LEU A 118 -3.36 -0.71 -28.15
CA LEU A 118 -4.20 -1.16 -29.28
C LEU A 118 -5.60 -0.53 -29.34
N CYS A 119 -6.24 -0.33 -28.19
CA CYS A 119 -7.59 0.22 -28.09
C CYS A 119 -7.61 1.74 -27.84
N ARG A 120 -6.44 2.39 -27.76
CA ARG A 120 -6.31 3.79 -27.29
C ARG A 120 -7.20 4.74 -28.08
N ASN A 121 -7.37 4.53 -29.38
CA ASN A 121 -8.25 5.35 -30.22
C ASN A 121 -9.35 4.54 -30.92
N ALA A 122 -9.69 3.36 -30.40
CA ALA A 122 -10.62 2.43 -31.05
C ALA A 122 -12.11 2.80 -30.84
N GLY A 123 -12.42 3.73 -29.93
CA GLY A 123 -13.79 4.20 -29.70
C GLY A 123 -14.75 3.14 -29.17
N HIS A 124 -14.23 2.12 -28.47
CA HIS A 124 -15.07 1.08 -27.88
C HIS A 124 -16.00 1.63 -26.80
N ALA A 125 -17.17 1.02 -26.71
CA ALA A 125 -18.11 1.27 -25.63
C ALA A 125 -17.57 0.67 -24.31
N GLN A 126 -18.09 1.12 -23.17
CA GLN A 126 -17.60 0.69 -21.86
C GLN A 126 -18.04 -0.73 -21.47
N GLU A 127 -19.10 -1.20 -22.11
CA GLU A 127 -19.71 -2.50 -21.86
C GLU A 127 -18.73 -3.63 -22.22
N ASP A 128 -18.61 -4.61 -21.32
CA ASP A 128 -17.73 -5.77 -21.49
C ASP A 128 -16.26 -5.39 -21.84
N ALA A 129 -15.79 -4.27 -21.29
CA ALA A 129 -14.44 -3.74 -21.49
C ALA A 129 -13.76 -3.41 -20.17
N ALA A 130 -12.43 -3.56 -20.14
CA ALA A 130 -11.63 -2.93 -19.10
C ALA A 130 -11.49 -1.44 -19.41
N ILE A 131 -11.44 -0.58 -18.39
CA ILE A 131 -11.12 0.83 -18.57
C ILE A 131 -9.64 1.05 -18.25
N ARG A 132 -8.91 1.61 -19.20
CA ARG A 132 -7.49 1.96 -19.07
C ARG A 132 -7.33 3.47 -18.97
N LEU A 133 -6.38 3.90 -18.14
CA LEU A 133 -5.92 5.28 -18.10
C LEU A 133 -4.92 5.52 -19.22
N ARG A 134 -5.07 6.62 -19.97
CA ARG A 134 -4.03 7.06 -20.90
C ARG A 134 -2.84 7.56 -20.10
N VAL A 135 -1.68 7.02 -20.37
CA VAL A 135 -0.42 7.39 -19.72
C VAL A 135 0.41 8.25 -20.68
N PRO A 136 1.11 9.29 -20.19
CA PRO A 136 1.94 10.14 -21.01
C PRO A 136 3.33 9.51 -21.27
N GLU A 137 3.99 9.97 -22.33
CA GLU A 137 5.41 9.68 -22.60
C GLU A 137 6.30 10.62 -21.77
N LEU A 138 6.21 10.50 -20.44
CA LEU A 138 6.93 11.34 -19.48
C LEU A 138 7.59 10.49 -18.38
N THR A 139 8.71 11.00 -17.88
CA THR A 139 9.36 10.47 -16.68
C THR A 139 8.76 11.11 -15.44
N TYR A 140 8.24 10.27 -14.55
CA TYR A 140 7.84 10.67 -13.21
C TYR A 140 8.93 10.28 -12.22
N HIS A 141 9.18 11.13 -11.24
CA HIS A 141 10.17 10.90 -10.21
C HIS A 141 9.64 11.36 -8.85
N PHE A 142 10.26 10.82 -7.79
CA PHE A 142 10.07 11.28 -6.43
C PHE A 142 11.29 10.93 -5.59
N THR A 143 11.41 11.58 -4.45
CA THR A 143 12.39 11.21 -3.43
C THR A 143 11.69 10.44 -2.34
N ASP A 144 11.97 9.13 -2.26
CA ASP A 144 11.56 8.31 -1.14
C ASP A 144 12.41 8.66 0.09
N ARG A 145 11.78 8.74 1.26
CA ARG A 145 12.46 9.06 2.52
C ARG A 145 13.50 8.02 2.94
N LEU A 146 13.42 6.78 2.44
CA LEU A 146 14.40 5.71 2.70
C LEU A 146 15.15 5.27 1.44
N GLN A 147 14.43 5.01 0.35
CA GLN A 147 15.00 4.45 -0.89
C GLN A 147 15.66 5.52 -1.78
N GLY A 148 15.59 6.80 -1.40
CA GLY A 148 16.20 7.91 -2.14
C GLY A 148 15.45 8.27 -3.42
N TYR A 149 16.15 8.88 -4.37
CA TYR A 149 15.58 9.28 -5.66
C TYR A 149 15.18 8.05 -6.49
N PHE A 150 13.93 8.03 -6.95
CA PHE A 150 13.39 7.00 -7.84
C PHE A 150 12.69 7.66 -9.03
N GLU A 151 12.91 7.13 -10.22
CA GLU A 151 12.25 7.58 -11.44
C GLU A 151 11.77 6.42 -12.30
N GLN A 152 10.72 6.66 -13.08
CA GLN A 152 10.17 5.70 -14.03
C GLN A 152 9.57 6.44 -15.22
N HIS A 153 9.85 5.96 -16.44
CA HIS A 153 9.22 6.49 -17.63
C HIS A 153 7.88 5.81 -17.87
N LEU A 154 6.76 6.53 -17.70
CA LEU A 154 5.47 5.87 -17.61
C LEU A 154 5.01 5.19 -18.91
N GLY A 155 5.16 5.85 -20.07
CA GLY A 155 4.79 5.27 -21.36
C GLY A 155 5.53 3.97 -21.67
N ARG A 156 6.87 4.03 -21.65
CA ARG A 156 7.78 2.90 -21.86
C ARG A 156 7.71 1.80 -20.80
N ASP A 157 7.70 2.12 -19.51
CA ASP A 157 7.95 1.15 -18.43
C ASP A 157 6.65 0.65 -17.76
N VAL A 158 5.51 1.32 -17.98
CA VAL A 158 4.21 0.97 -17.37
C VAL A 158 3.14 0.74 -18.43
N GLY A 159 3.04 1.65 -19.40
CA GLY A 159 1.95 1.69 -20.38
C GLY A 159 0.59 2.04 -19.77
N ASP A 160 -0.43 2.14 -20.62
CA ASP A 160 -1.80 2.50 -20.21
C ASP A 160 -2.38 1.42 -19.28
N PHE A 161 -2.35 1.67 -17.97
CA PHE A 161 -2.75 0.70 -16.96
C PHE A 161 -4.26 0.69 -16.73
N VAL A 162 -4.77 -0.45 -16.25
CA VAL A 162 -6.20 -0.65 -15.96
C VAL A 162 -6.60 0.10 -14.69
N ILE A 163 -7.69 0.86 -14.75
CA ILE A 163 -8.35 1.51 -13.60
C ILE A 163 -9.69 0.84 -13.23
N ARG A 164 -10.32 0.14 -14.17
CA ARG A 164 -11.45 -0.79 -13.94
C ARG A 164 -11.27 -2.04 -14.79
N ARG A 165 -11.32 -3.21 -14.17
CA ARG A 165 -11.22 -4.50 -14.85
C ARG A 165 -12.49 -4.78 -15.66
N ARG A 166 -12.38 -5.69 -16.63
CA ARG A 166 -13.51 -6.13 -17.48
C ARG A 166 -14.62 -6.81 -16.67
N ASP A 167 -14.27 -7.46 -15.55
CA ASP A 167 -15.22 -8.06 -14.61
C ASP A 167 -15.85 -7.03 -13.64
N GLY A 168 -15.62 -5.73 -13.85
CA GLY A 168 -16.22 -4.64 -13.08
C GLY A 168 -15.43 -4.22 -11.84
N LEU A 169 -14.43 -5.01 -11.39
CA LEU A 169 -13.66 -4.68 -10.20
C LEU A 169 -12.72 -3.49 -10.44
N TYR A 170 -12.64 -2.60 -9.45
CA TYR A 170 -11.76 -1.42 -9.51
C TYR A 170 -10.30 -1.83 -9.28
N ALA A 171 -9.38 -1.15 -9.99
CA ALA A 171 -7.96 -1.44 -9.83
C ALA A 171 -7.40 -0.75 -8.58
N TYR A 172 -6.43 -1.43 -7.93
CA TYR A 172 -5.69 -0.91 -6.78
C TYR A 172 -5.17 0.52 -6.98
N GLN A 173 -4.60 0.83 -8.16
CA GLN A 173 -4.04 2.16 -8.46
C GLN A 173 -5.06 3.29 -8.31
N LEU A 174 -6.31 3.05 -8.71
CA LEU A 174 -7.37 4.03 -8.62
C LEU A 174 -7.82 4.20 -7.17
N ALA A 175 -8.18 3.08 -6.54
CA ALA A 175 -8.78 3.10 -5.22
C ALA A 175 -7.84 3.69 -4.17
N VAL A 176 -6.56 3.28 -4.18
CA VAL A 176 -5.58 3.78 -3.20
C VAL A 176 -5.36 5.29 -3.30
N VAL A 177 -5.31 5.84 -4.53
CA VAL A 177 -5.11 7.28 -4.75
C VAL A 177 -6.32 8.08 -4.28
N LEU A 178 -7.53 7.60 -4.61
CA LEU A 178 -8.76 8.28 -4.22
C LEU A 178 -9.02 8.24 -2.71
N ASP A 179 -8.74 7.11 -2.07
CA ASP A 179 -8.96 6.97 -0.64
C ASP A 179 -7.89 7.66 0.19
N ASP A 180 -6.61 7.61 -0.21
CA ASP A 180 -5.57 8.36 0.48
C ASP A 180 -5.86 9.87 0.42
N ALA A 181 -6.30 10.39 -0.73
CA ALA A 181 -6.71 11.79 -0.84
C ALA A 181 -7.97 12.12 -0.04
N TRP A 182 -9.00 11.26 -0.07
CA TRP A 182 -10.24 11.47 0.68
C TRP A 182 -10.03 11.42 2.20
N GLN A 183 -9.13 10.56 2.70
CA GLN A 183 -8.75 10.48 4.11
C GLN A 183 -7.73 11.57 4.52
N GLY A 184 -7.25 12.39 3.58
CA GLY A 184 -6.26 13.43 3.85
C GLY A 184 -4.87 12.90 4.22
N VAL A 185 -4.52 11.69 3.76
CA VAL A 185 -3.22 11.07 4.03
C VAL A 185 -2.10 11.95 3.49
N THR A 186 -1.15 12.29 4.36
CA THR A 186 0.02 13.13 4.05
C THR A 186 1.30 12.32 3.89
N ASP A 187 1.36 11.13 4.49
CA ASP A 187 2.54 10.29 4.57
C ASP A 187 2.19 8.82 4.36
N ILE A 188 2.79 8.22 3.33
CA ILE A 188 2.60 6.82 2.99
C ILE A 188 3.87 6.05 3.35
N VAL A 189 3.79 5.31 4.45
CA VAL A 189 4.78 4.32 4.87
C VAL A 189 4.28 2.93 4.49
N ARG A 190 4.96 2.24 3.58
CA ARG A 190 4.53 0.92 3.05
C ARG A 190 5.71 0.06 2.61
N GLY A 191 5.48 -1.20 2.24
CA GLY A 191 6.54 -2.11 1.79
C GLY A 191 7.15 -1.70 0.44
N ALA A 192 8.44 -1.99 0.25
CA ALA A 192 9.20 -1.69 -0.96
C ALA A 192 8.76 -2.47 -2.21
N ASP A 193 7.88 -3.46 -2.07
CA ASP A 193 7.19 -4.09 -3.20
C ASP A 193 6.27 -3.13 -3.96
N LEU A 194 5.88 -2.02 -3.33
CA LEU A 194 5.02 -1.00 -3.93
C LEU A 194 5.79 0.22 -4.44
N LEU A 195 7.13 0.21 -4.40
CA LEU A 195 7.95 1.34 -4.79
C LEU A 195 7.69 1.79 -6.24
N ASP A 196 7.68 0.82 -7.16
CA ASP A 196 7.43 1.01 -8.60
C ASP A 196 5.98 1.43 -8.92
N ASN A 197 5.06 1.30 -7.96
CA ASN A 197 3.69 1.77 -8.09
C ASN A 197 3.57 3.27 -7.84
N THR A 198 4.57 3.88 -7.21
CA THR A 198 4.49 5.29 -6.80
C THR A 198 4.43 6.26 -8.00
N PRO A 199 5.27 6.14 -9.05
CA PRO A 199 5.19 7.06 -10.20
C PRO A 199 3.83 7.07 -10.91
N ARG A 200 3.21 5.90 -11.09
CA ARG A 200 1.86 5.78 -11.67
C ARG A 200 0.76 6.37 -10.76
N GLN A 201 0.94 6.32 -9.44
CA GLN A 201 0.03 6.95 -8.47
C GLN A 201 0.21 8.47 -8.44
N LEU A 202 1.44 8.98 -8.51
CA LEU A 202 1.75 10.41 -8.62
C LEU A 202 1.13 11.01 -9.88
N TYR A 203 1.22 10.31 -11.01
CA TYR A 203 0.55 10.73 -12.25
C TYR A 203 -0.98 10.82 -12.07
N LEU A 204 -1.59 9.79 -11.47
CA LEU A 204 -3.04 9.82 -11.23
C LEU A 204 -3.43 10.94 -10.26
N GLN A 205 -2.63 11.22 -9.22
CA GLN A 205 -2.84 12.34 -8.31
C GLN A 205 -2.77 13.68 -9.04
N GLU A 206 -1.73 13.90 -9.88
CA GLU A 206 -1.59 15.10 -10.69
C GLU A 206 -2.77 15.30 -11.63
N LEU A 207 -3.17 14.24 -12.34
CA LEU A 207 -4.29 14.26 -13.29
C LEU A 207 -5.61 14.64 -12.62
N LEU A 208 -5.79 14.25 -11.37
CA LEU A 208 -7.00 14.50 -10.58
C LEU A 208 -6.91 15.79 -9.73
N GLY A 209 -5.77 16.50 -9.76
CA GLY A 209 -5.53 17.68 -8.94
C GLY A 209 -5.44 17.39 -7.44
N LEU A 210 -5.01 16.19 -7.06
CA LEU A 210 -4.89 15.73 -5.67
C LEU A 210 -3.52 16.06 -5.09
N SER A 211 -3.46 16.17 -3.77
CA SER A 211 -2.19 16.32 -3.03
C SER A 211 -1.32 15.07 -3.18
N GLN A 212 -0.01 15.29 -3.34
CA GLN A 212 0.98 14.21 -3.38
C GLN A 212 1.59 14.02 -1.99
N PRO A 213 1.41 12.85 -1.34
CA PRO A 213 1.96 12.59 -0.01
C PRO A 213 3.47 12.36 -0.07
N ARG A 214 4.11 12.37 1.10
CA ARG A 214 5.51 11.93 1.26
C ARG A 214 5.54 10.41 1.36
N TYR A 215 6.56 9.79 0.76
CA TYR A 215 6.67 8.33 0.69
C TYR A 215 7.87 7.82 1.47
N LEU A 216 7.69 6.69 2.15
CA LEU A 216 8.75 5.90 2.76
C LEU A 216 8.48 4.42 2.49
N HIS A 217 9.37 3.78 1.75
CA HIS A 217 9.23 2.36 1.39
C HIS A 217 10.14 1.47 2.25
N VAL A 218 9.57 0.79 3.25
CA VAL A 218 10.30 -0.10 4.17
C VAL A 218 10.70 -1.42 3.50
N PRO A 219 11.81 -2.04 3.92
CA PRO A 219 12.26 -3.31 3.36
C PRO A 219 11.23 -4.43 3.53
N LEU A 220 11.17 -5.32 2.54
CA LEU A 220 10.40 -6.56 2.61
C LEU A 220 11.14 -7.61 3.41
N ILE A 221 10.43 -8.33 4.27
CA ILE A 221 11.00 -9.53 4.89
C ILE A 221 10.94 -10.67 3.87
N THR A 222 12.08 -11.27 3.56
CA THR A 222 12.21 -12.37 2.59
C THR A 222 12.64 -13.66 3.27
N GLN A 223 12.11 -14.79 2.82
CA GLN A 223 12.55 -16.12 3.23
C GLN A 223 13.99 -16.40 2.76
N PRO A 224 14.67 -17.43 3.33
CA PRO A 224 16.04 -17.78 2.94
C PRO A 224 16.22 -18.12 1.45
N ASP A 225 15.16 -18.55 0.77
CA ASP A 225 15.12 -18.81 -0.68
C ASP A 225 14.96 -17.54 -1.54
N GLY A 226 14.90 -16.37 -0.91
CA GLY A 226 14.75 -15.07 -1.56
C GLY A 226 13.30 -14.70 -1.90
N HIS A 227 12.33 -15.58 -1.65
CA HIS A 227 10.93 -15.25 -1.85
C HIS A 227 10.41 -14.32 -0.75
N LYS A 228 9.51 -13.39 -1.11
CA LYS A 228 8.82 -12.55 -0.12
C LYS A 228 8.15 -13.46 0.91
N LEU A 229 8.31 -13.17 2.20
CA LEU A 229 7.57 -13.86 3.26
C LEU A 229 6.08 -13.57 3.05
N GLY A 230 5.42 -14.54 2.42
CA GLY A 230 4.15 -14.34 1.75
C GLY A 230 2.99 -15.06 2.43
N LYS A 231 1.80 -14.55 2.11
CA LYS A 231 0.49 -15.11 2.45
C LYS A 231 0.34 -16.49 1.80
N SER A 232 0.71 -17.57 2.50
CA SER A 232 0.02 -18.82 2.22
C SER A 232 -1.38 -18.69 2.83
N TYR A 233 -2.44 -19.06 2.10
CA TYR A 233 -3.81 -19.07 2.63
C TYR A 233 -3.96 -19.93 3.92
N ARG A 234 -2.96 -20.78 4.20
CA ARG A 234 -2.92 -21.69 5.35
C ARG A 234 -2.12 -21.15 6.53
N SER A 235 -1.50 -19.98 6.41
CA SER A 235 -0.75 -19.38 7.52
C SER A 235 -1.74 -18.96 8.60
N ALA A 236 -1.51 -19.40 9.84
CA ALA A 236 -2.31 -18.94 10.98
C ALA A 236 -2.13 -17.43 11.21
N PRO A 237 -3.11 -16.75 11.85
CA PRO A 237 -2.93 -15.38 12.30
C PRO A 237 -1.71 -15.26 13.22
N LEU A 238 -1.14 -14.05 13.31
CA LEU A 238 -0.11 -13.80 14.30
C LEU A 238 -0.67 -14.03 15.71
N PRO A 239 -0.05 -14.90 16.52
CA PRO A 239 -0.57 -15.24 17.84
C PRO A 239 -0.53 -14.03 18.80
N PRO A 240 -1.63 -13.71 19.51
CA PRO A 240 -1.67 -12.62 20.49
C PRO A 240 -0.63 -12.76 21.60
N GLU A 241 -0.38 -13.99 22.08
CA GLU A 241 0.59 -14.28 23.12
C GLU A 241 2.06 -14.04 22.70
N GLN A 242 2.31 -13.87 21.40
CA GLN A 242 3.63 -13.54 20.85
C GLN A 242 3.76 -12.06 20.47
N ALA A 243 2.82 -11.20 20.87
CA ALA A 243 2.81 -9.78 20.49
C ALA A 243 4.12 -9.06 20.82
N THR A 244 4.56 -9.05 22.09
CA THR A 244 5.83 -8.42 22.49
C THR A 244 7.04 -9.01 21.74
N PRO A 245 7.27 -10.34 21.73
CA PRO A 245 8.38 -10.93 20.98
C PRO A 245 8.41 -10.55 19.49
N LEU A 246 7.26 -10.54 18.82
CA LEU A 246 7.16 -10.22 17.41
C LEU A 246 7.30 -8.72 17.12
N LEU A 247 6.83 -7.84 18.01
CA LEU A 247 7.10 -6.40 17.93
C LEU A 247 8.60 -6.12 18.07
N LEU A 248 9.27 -6.72 19.05
CA LEU A 248 10.71 -6.60 19.22
C LEU A 248 11.47 -7.11 17.98
N ARG A 249 11.04 -8.25 17.41
CA ARG A 249 11.61 -8.77 16.16
C ARG A 249 11.39 -7.81 14.99
N ALA A 250 10.22 -7.20 14.88
CA ALA A 250 9.93 -6.21 13.85
C ALA A 250 10.77 -4.91 14.03
N LEU A 251 11.01 -4.47 15.27
CA LEU A 251 11.93 -3.35 15.56
C LEU A 251 13.36 -3.66 15.11
N ARG A 252 13.87 -4.89 15.35
CA ARG A 252 15.17 -5.31 14.81
C ARG A 252 15.21 -5.24 13.28
N ALA A 253 14.15 -5.75 12.63
CA ALA A 253 14.04 -5.71 11.18
C ALA A 253 14.04 -4.27 10.62
N LEU A 254 13.49 -3.32 11.39
CA LEU A 254 13.47 -1.90 11.09
C LEU A 254 14.73 -1.16 11.58
N GLY A 255 15.76 -1.86 12.06
CA GLY A 255 16.99 -1.24 12.57
C GLY A 255 16.75 -0.29 13.76
N GLN A 256 15.67 -0.46 14.50
CA GLN A 256 15.34 0.37 15.65
C GLN A 256 16.04 -0.16 16.91
N PRO A 257 16.48 0.73 17.83
CA PRO A 257 17.11 0.30 19.06
C PRO A 257 16.12 -0.48 19.95
N ILE A 258 16.64 -1.49 20.65
CA ILE A 258 15.89 -2.26 21.64
C ILE A 258 16.57 -2.13 22.99
N GLU A 259 15.85 -1.57 23.96
CA GLU A 259 16.33 -1.43 25.33
C GLU A 259 15.93 -2.62 26.20
N ALA A 260 16.69 -2.89 27.27
CA ALA A 260 16.45 -4.01 28.16
C ALA A 260 15.06 -3.96 28.83
N SER A 261 14.54 -2.75 29.09
CA SER A 261 13.20 -2.49 29.63
C SER A 261 12.08 -3.03 28.73
N MET A 262 12.30 -3.08 27.41
CA MET A 262 11.31 -3.54 26.44
C MET A 262 11.18 -5.07 26.40
N LEU A 263 12.22 -5.80 26.82
CA LEU A 263 12.28 -7.27 26.69
C LEU A 263 11.23 -8.00 27.56
N GLN A 264 10.78 -7.36 28.62
CA GLN A 264 9.75 -7.88 29.54
C GLN A 264 8.49 -7.01 29.56
N GLY A 265 8.40 -6.03 28.65
CA GLY A 265 7.29 -5.10 28.58
C GLY A 265 6.07 -5.69 27.88
N THR A 266 4.92 -5.13 28.19
CA THR A 266 3.68 -5.30 27.42
C THR A 266 3.82 -4.70 26.02
N PRO A 267 2.98 -5.10 25.04
CA PRO A 267 2.99 -4.49 23.70
C PRO A 267 2.89 -2.96 23.74
N ALA A 268 2.04 -2.40 24.61
CA ALA A 268 1.87 -0.96 24.76
C ALA A 268 3.13 -0.25 25.27
N GLU A 269 3.86 -0.84 26.24
CA GLU A 269 5.12 -0.29 26.74
C GLU A 269 6.22 -0.32 25.66
N VAL A 270 6.31 -1.42 24.91
CA VAL A 270 7.22 -1.58 23.77
C VAL A 270 6.95 -0.50 22.72
N LEU A 271 5.68 -0.32 22.33
CA LEU A 271 5.28 0.67 21.32
C LEU A 271 5.52 2.11 21.79
N THR A 272 5.20 2.42 23.04
CA THR A 272 5.43 3.76 23.63
C THR A 272 6.91 4.11 23.60
N HIS A 273 7.77 3.17 24.03
CA HIS A 273 9.21 3.36 24.00
C HIS A 273 9.71 3.53 22.56
N ALA A 274 9.32 2.62 21.67
CA ALA A 274 9.73 2.66 20.27
C ALA A 274 9.30 3.95 19.55
N ALA A 275 8.09 4.46 19.79
CA ALA A 275 7.61 5.71 19.19
C ALA A 275 8.45 6.91 19.64
N SER A 276 8.87 6.96 20.92
CA SER A 276 9.71 8.04 21.45
C SER A 276 11.14 8.05 20.89
N ARG A 277 11.58 6.93 20.30
CA ARG A 277 12.93 6.72 19.76
C ARG A 277 12.95 6.45 18.26
N TRP A 278 11.79 6.53 17.60
CA TRP A 278 11.68 6.24 16.18
C TRP A 278 12.65 7.10 15.38
N ASN A 279 13.51 6.44 14.63
CA ASN A 279 14.46 7.11 13.75
C ASN A 279 14.42 6.45 12.36
N PRO A 280 13.83 7.10 11.34
CA PRO A 280 13.79 6.53 9.99
C PRO A 280 15.19 6.42 9.36
N ASP A 281 16.19 7.17 9.82
CA ASP A 281 17.55 7.11 9.28
C ASP A 281 18.29 5.81 9.64
N THR A 282 17.82 5.06 10.65
CA THR A 282 18.38 3.75 11.02
C THR A 282 17.75 2.59 10.27
N LEU A 283 16.72 2.85 9.45
CA LEU A 283 16.09 1.82 8.64
C LEU A 283 17.11 1.23 7.65
N PRO A 284 17.08 -0.09 7.38
CA PRO A 284 17.98 -0.68 6.39
C PRO A 284 17.76 -0.05 5.00
N GLN A 285 18.81 0.53 4.41
CA GLN A 285 18.79 1.12 3.06
C GLN A 285 18.85 0.03 1.96
N ARG A 286 17.89 -0.90 2.02
CA ARG A 286 17.71 -2.01 1.08
C ARG A 286 16.23 -2.27 0.87
N ARG A 287 15.85 -2.89 -0.26
CA ARG A 287 14.43 -3.21 -0.56
C ARG A 287 13.95 -4.48 0.14
N SER A 288 14.87 -5.31 0.63
CA SER A 288 14.55 -6.54 1.34
C SER A 288 15.54 -6.84 2.46
N VAL A 289 15.05 -7.50 3.50
CA VAL A 289 15.81 -8.02 4.64
C VAL A 289 15.53 -9.52 4.74
N PRO A 290 16.55 -10.39 4.62
CA PRO A 290 16.40 -11.82 4.86
C PRO A 290 15.89 -12.10 6.27
N GLU A 291 14.95 -13.02 6.41
CA GLU A 291 14.42 -13.46 7.70
C GLU A 291 15.51 -14.07 8.59
N ALA A 292 16.53 -14.67 7.99
CA ALA A 292 17.68 -15.25 8.69
C ALA A 292 18.58 -14.19 9.36
N ASP A 293 18.45 -12.92 8.99
CA ASP A 293 19.21 -11.80 9.57
C ASP A 293 18.53 -11.22 10.84
N LEU A 294 17.38 -11.76 11.27
CA LEU A 294 16.46 -11.16 12.27
C LEU A 294 16.39 -11.87 13.62
#